data_AF-A0A5N6LFH0-F1
#
_entry.id   AF-A0A5N6LFH0-F1
#
_cell.length_a   1.000
_cell.length_b   1.000
_cell.length_c   1.000
_cell.angle_alpha   90.00
_cell.angle_beta   90.00
_cell.angle_gamma   90.00
#
_symmetry.space_group_name_H-M   'P 1'
#
loop_
_entity.id
_entity.type
_entity.pdbx_description
1 polymer ?
#
loop_
_entity_poly.entity_id
_entity_poly.type
_entity_poly.pdbx_seq_one_letter_code
_entity_poly.pdbx_strand_id
1 'polypeptide(L)'
;MAEDEVLIEVEAAKSVYGDDCLVLAQYPPHLNLLIKPRTADDSSQQFVEAVIGIRASSKVYQASKYSVNIVLPALLDEIVQ
;
A
#
# COMPACT_ATOMS: atom_id res chain seq x y z
N MET A 1 -20.65 13.14 -3.44
CA MET A 1 -21.12 11.77 -3.81
C MET A 1 -19.99 10.89 -4.29
N ALA A 2 -19.24 11.22 -5.36
CA ALA A 2 -18.08 10.39 -5.74
C ALA A 2 -16.89 10.56 -4.78
N GLU A 3 -16.58 11.79 -4.36
CA GLU A 3 -15.45 12.09 -3.45
C GLU A 3 -15.64 11.49 -2.05
N ASP A 4 -16.83 11.60 -1.47
CA ASP A 4 -17.13 11.07 -0.13
C ASP A 4 -16.97 9.54 -0.07
N GLU A 5 -17.36 8.84 -1.14
CA GLU A 5 -17.17 7.38 -1.26
C GLU A 5 -15.68 7.01 -1.27
N VAL A 6 -14.84 7.79 -1.98
CA VAL A 6 -13.39 7.60 -1.98
C VAL A 6 -12.80 7.79 -0.60
N LEU A 7 -13.23 8.83 0.12
CA LEU A 7 -12.74 9.13 1.45
C LEU A 7 -13.10 8.01 2.43
N ILE A 8 -14.31 7.44 2.32
CA ILE A 8 -14.72 6.27 3.12
C ILE A 8 -13.80 5.07 2.84
N GLU A 9 -13.47 4.78 1.58
CA GLU A 9 -12.56 3.70 1.22
C GLU A 9 -11.13 3.93 1.74
N VAL A 10 -10.64 5.17 1.71
CA VAL A 10 -9.33 5.54 2.28
C VAL A 10 -9.31 5.32 3.80
N GLU A 11 -10.35 5.74 4.50
CA GLU A 11 -10.46 5.53 5.94
C GLU A 11 -10.63 4.06 6.30
N ALA A 12 -11.39 3.30 5.51
CA ALA A 12 -11.50 1.85 5.65
C ALA A 12 -10.13 1.17 5.47
N ALA A 13 -9.38 1.53 4.43
CA ALA A 13 -8.03 1.00 4.20
C ALA A 13 -7.09 1.31 5.36
N LYS A 14 -7.07 2.56 5.85
CA LYS A 14 -6.28 2.93 7.02
C LYS A 14 -6.69 2.16 8.27
N SER A 15 -7.99 1.93 8.49
CA SER A 15 -8.47 1.16 9.63
C SER A 15 -8.12 -0.33 9.55
N VAL A 16 -8.03 -0.90 8.36
CA VAL A 16 -7.72 -2.34 8.16
C VAL A 16 -6.22 -2.60 8.29
N TYR A 17 -5.40 -1.77 7.66
CA TYR A 17 -3.95 -1.98 7.57
C TYR A 17 -3.17 -1.25 8.68
N GLY A 18 -3.80 -0.31 9.39
CA GLY A 18 -3.18 0.39 10.52
C GLY A 18 -1.87 1.06 10.13
N ASP A 19 -0.81 0.76 10.89
CA ASP A 19 0.54 1.30 10.68
C ASP A 19 1.18 0.85 9.35
N ASP A 20 0.69 -0.25 8.76
CA ASP A 20 1.13 -0.73 7.44
C ASP A 20 0.45 0.04 6.29
N CYS A 21 -0.41 1.03 6.56
CA CYS A 21 -1.02 1.91 5.56
C CYS A 21 -0.62 3.38 5.75
N LEU A 22 0.14 3.89 4.79
CA LEU A 22 0.51 5.30 4.73
C LEU A 22 -0.34 6.04 3.70
N VAL A 23 -1.21 6.92 4.18
CA VAL A 23 -1.99 7.83 3.34
C VAL A 23 -1.15 9.06 2.99
N LEU A 24 -0.72 9.16 1.73
CA LEU A 24 0.06 10.29 1.20
C LEU A 24 -0.85 11.45 0.75
N ALA A 25 -2.03 11.13 0.21
CA ALA A 25 -3.06 12.09 -0.16
C ALA A 25 -4.44 11.45 0.01
N GLN A 26 -5.40 12.20 0.55
CA GLN A 26 -6.77 11.71 0.72
C GLN A 26 -7.61 11.82 -0.57
N TYR A 27 -7.42 12.91 -1.33
CA TYR A 27 -8.12 13.09 -2.61
C TYR A 27 -7.32 13.93 -3.63
N PRO A 28 -7.08 13.43 -4.86
CA PRO A 28 -7.26 12.05 -5.29
C PRO A 28 -6.34 11.11 -4.47
N PRO A 29 -6.80 9.89 -4.11
CA PRO A 29 -6.15 9.07 -3.08
C PRO A 29 -4.81 8.50 -3.50
N HIS A 30 -3.77 8.74 -2.71
CA HIS A 30 -2.43 8.19 -2.87
C HIS A 30 -2.05 7.46 -1.59
N LEU A 31 -1.83 6.15 -1.69
CA LEU A 31 -1.65 5.25 -0.56
C LEU A 31 -0.42 4.38 -0.79
N ASN A 32 0.36 4.14 0.25
CA ASN A 32 1.36 3.08 0.27
C ASN A 32 0.94 2.04 1.30
N LEU A 33 0.82 0.78 0.86
CA LEU A 33 0.51 -0.36 1.72
C LEU A 33 1.76 -1.22 1.86
N LEU A 34 2.21 -1.45 3.09
CA LEU A 34 3.22 -2.45 3.40
C LEU A 34 2.51 -3.81 3.53
N ILE A 35 2.89 -4.76 2.68
CA ILE A 35 2.36 -6.11 2.69
C ILE A 35 3.44 -7.06 3.15
N LYS A 36 3.11 -7.80 4.20
CA LYS A 36 3.95 -8.86 4.76
C LYS A 36 3.30 -10.21 4.46
N PRO A 37 4.06 -11.23 4.03
CA PRO A 37 3.52 -12.57 3.87
C PRO A 37 3.10 -13.11 5.24
N ARG A 38 1.97 -13.81 5.31
CA ARG A 38 1.47 -14.40 6.56
C ARG A 38 2.48 -15.33 7.26
N THR A 39 3.39 -15.93 6.49
CA THR A 39 4.47 -16.79 6.98
C THR A 39 5.58 -16.04 7.70
N ALA A 40 5.59 -14.70 7.66
CA ALA A 40 6.54 -13.85 8.39
C ALA A 40 6.44 -14.04 9.92
N ASP A 41 5.24 -14.32 10.43
CA ASP A 41 4.99 -14.49 11.86
C ASP A 41 5.28 -15.92 12.35
N ASP A 42 5.25 -16.92 11.46
CA ASP A 42 5.41 -18.34 11.80
C ASP A 42 6.89 -18.78 11.85
N SER A 43 7.78 -18.09 11.12
CA SER A 43 9.22 -18.40 11.15
C SER A 43 10.04 -17.12 11.01
N SER A 44 11.01 -16.92 11.90
CA SER A 44 11.95 -15.78 11.90
C SER A 44 12.96 -15.81 10.75
N GLN A 45 12.59 -16.39 9.60
CA GLN A 45 13.39 -16.39 8.38
C GLN A 45 13.23 -15.04 7.66
N GLN A 46 14.21 -14.69 6.82
CA GLN A 46 14.11 -13.53 5.95
C GLN A 46 12.86 -13.65 5.08
N PHE A 47 11.91 -12.73 5.25
CA PHE A 47 10.70 -12.67 4.45
C PHE A 47 10.75 -11.46 3.52
N VAL A 48 10.20 -11.63 2.32
CA VAL A 48 10.07 -10.56 1.35
C VAL A 48 8.87 -9.72 1.73
N GLU A 49 9.10 -8.51 2.21
CA GLU A 49 8.05 -7.50 2.32
C GLU A 49 7.80 -6.84 0.95
N ALA A 50 6.67 -6.18 0.76
CA ALA A 50 6.41 -5.43 -0.46
C ALA A 50 5.66 -4.15 -0.14
N VAL A 51 6.01 -3.04 -0.79
CA VAL A 51 5.22 -1.81 -0.75
C VAL A 51 4.38 -1.72 -2.01
N ILE A 52 3.07 -1.71 -1.84
CA ILE A 52 2.10 -1.45 -2.91
C ILE A 52 1.72 0.03 -2.88
N GLY A 53 2.19 0.78 -3.87
CA GLY A 53 1.82 2.17 -4.09
C GLY A 53 0.61 2.28 -5.01
N ILE A 54 -0.51 2.76 -4.47
CA ILE A 54 -1.75 3.02 -5.21
C ILE A 54 -1.89 4.52 -5.40
N ARG A 55 -2.04 4.96 -6.65
CA ARG A 55 -2.14 6.39 -6.98
C ARG A 55 -3.29 6.65 -7.94
N ALA A 56 -4.24 7.47 -7.49
CA ALA A 56 -5.25 8.03 -8.36
C ALA A 56 -4.70 9.22 -9.17
N SER A 57 -4.91 9.17 -10.49
CA SER A 57 -4.44 10.19 -11.43
C SER A 57 -5.42 11.36 -11.63
N SER A 58 -6.67 11.24 -11.18
CA SER A 58 -7.72 12.23 -11.43
C SER A 58 -8.68 12.37 -10.25
N LYS A 59 -9.26 13.57 -10.11
CA LYS A 59 -10.40 13.87 -9.21
C LYS A 59 -11.73 13.33 -9.73
N VAL A 60 -11.71 12.50 -10.78
CA VAL A 60 -12.89 11.79 -11.27
C VAL A 60 -12.71 10.34 -10.87
N TYR A 61 -13.53 9.87 -9.93
CA TYR A 61 -13.49 8.50 -9.46
C TYR A 61 -13.90 7.55 -10.59
N GLN A 62 -12.89 6.95 -11.24
CA GLN A 62 -13.05 5.93 -12.25
C GLN A 62 -12.02 4.84 -11.96
N ALA A 63 -12.49 3.61 -11.70
CA ALA A 63 -11.64 2.45 -11.39
C ALA A 63 -10.54 2.20 -12.43
N SER A 64 -10.72 2.67 -13.67
CA SER A 64 -9.76 2.57 -14.77
C SER A 64 -8.58 3.56 -14.70
N LYS A 65 -8.47 4.41 -13.67
CA LYS A 65 -7.48 5.51 -13.60
C LYS A 65 -6.49 5.43 -12.44
N TYR A 66 -6.35 4.26 -11.82
CA TYR A 66 -5.35 4.01 -10.80
C TYR A 66 -4.08 3.44 -11.42
N SER A 67 -2.92 3.97 -11.01
CA SER A 67 -1.65 3.29 -11.22
C SER A 67 -1.28 2.55 -9.93
N VAL A 68 -0.96 1.27 -10.06
CA VAL A 68 -0.45 0.43 -8.97
C VAL A 68 1.01 0.15 -9.27
N ASN A 69 1.89 0.44 -8.32
CA ASN A 69 3.30 0.09 -8.38
C ASN A 69 3.63 -0.83 -7.21
N ILE A 70 4.44 -1.85 -7.45
CA ILE A 70 4.93 -2.76 -6.43
C ILE A 70 6.43 -2.54 -6.32
N VAL A 71 6.88 -2.14 -5.13
CA VAL A 71 8.30 -2.02 -4.80
C VAL A 71 8.62 -3.11 -3.81
N LEU A 72 9.40 -4.09 -4.25
CA LEU A 72 10.02 -5.04 -3.34
C LEU A 72 11.23 -4.33 -2.74
N PRO A 73 11.43 -4.33 -1.41
CA PRO A 73 12.75 -4.09 -0.88
C PRO A 73 13.63 -5.14 -1.54
N ALA A 74 14.72 -4.70 -2.19
CA ALA A 74 15.78 -5.63 -2.54
C ALA A 74 16.03 -6.42 -1.25
N LEU A 75 15.95 -7.76 -1.33
CA LEU A 75 16.53 -8.61 -0.29
C LEU A 75 17.86 -7.95 0.00
N LEU A 76 18.05 -7.50 1.25
CA LEU A 76 19.38 -7.13 1.73
C LEU A 76 20.15 -8.45 1.66
N ASP A 77 20.62 -8.77 0.47
CA ASP A 77 21.51 -9.87 0.21
C ASP A 77 22.63 -9.67 1.20
N GLU A 78 22.89 -10.72 1.97
CA GLU A 78 24.07 -10.90 2.79
C GLU A 78 25.33 -10.68 1.92
N ILE A 79 25.72 -9.43 1.66
CA ILE A 79 26.99 -9.07 1.04
C ILE A 79 27.49 -7.77 1.66
N VAL A 80 27.85 -7.84 2.94
CA VAL A 80 29.18 -7.40 3.40
C VAL A 80 29.65 -8.45 4.40
N GLN A 81 30.44 -9.41 3.91
CA GLN A 81 31.39 -10.18 4.73
C GLN A 81 32.42 -9.25 5.36
#